data_AF-A0A2D6MTW2-F1
#
_entry.id   AF-A0A2D6MTW2-F1
#
_cell.length_a   1.000
_cell.length_b   1.000
_cell.length_c   1.000
_cell.angle_alpha   90.00
_cell.angle_beta   90.00
_cell.angle_gamma   90.00
#
_symmetry.space_group_name_H-M   'P 1'
#
loop_
_entity.id
_entity.type
_entity.pdbx_description
1 polymer ?
#
loop_
_entity_poly.entity_id
_entity_poly.type
_entity_poly.pdbx_seq_one_letter_code
_entity_poly.pdbx_strand_id
1 'polypeptide(L)'
;MAKTWDYIRPLNIEEEARRFESGKPFRHIVVDDFLRPEFAREVCRAYPAYEDARASSEREFKAANEYHKIQIVDSSIFPEPVRLLSEALQSRELLETLTEITGIPDILADSGYCGGGMHLMETGSHLDLHVDFNHLDERLYRRLNIILYLNEDWQEGWGGDLDLWDGDVKECAHVVAPVANRVVIFNTVPRSFHGVRNVTCPADHSRNTFASFYYTKEVPPEWEGKFEGTVWARRPGERRLMEVPERLLKAIPTTLRKAKRALQGRNG
;
A
#
# COMPACT_ATOMS: atom_id res chain seq x y z
N MET A 1 25.45 15.64 11.57
CA MET A 1 24.11 15.28 11.05
C MET A 1 24.05 13.77 11.01
N ALA A 2 22.95 13.16 11.45
CA ALA A 2 22.75 11.72 11.27
C ALA A 2 22.73 11.39 9.76
N LYS A 3 23.27 10.24 9.37
CA LYS A 3 23.11 9.74 8.00
C LYS A 3 21.65 9.34 7.80
N THR A 4 21.13 9.46 6.59
CA THR A 4 19.73 9.11 6.28
C THR A 4 19.40 7.65 6.59
N TRP A 5 20.38 6.74 6.52
CA TRP A 5 20.21 5.34 6.94
C TRP A 5 20.09 5.14 8.47
N ASP A 6 20.55 6.10 9.28
CA ASP A 6 20.56 5.96 10.74
C ASP A 6 19.14 5.86 11.32
N TYR A 7 18.09 6.17 10.57
CA TYR A 7 16.70 6.05 11.00
C TYR A 7 16.15 4.62 11.04
N ILE A 8 16.76 3.71 10.27
CA ILE A 8 16.35 2.30 10.18
C ILE A 8 17.13 1.50 11.23
N ARG A 9 16.45 0.58 11.93
CA ARG A 9 17.11 -0.31 12.87
C ARG A 9 17.97 -1.32 12.10
N PRO A 10 19.17 -1.68 12.58
CA PRO A 10 19.97 -2.72 11.95
C PRO A 10 19.18 -4.03 11.84
N LEU A 11 19.13 -4.58 10.61
CA LEU A 11 18.48 -5.86 10.34
C LEU A 11 19.47 -7.00 10.50
N ASN A 12 19.00 -8.16 10.98
CA ASN A 12 19.79 -9.39 10.95
C ASN A 12 19.69 -10.01 9.56
N ILE A 13 20.60 -9.65 8.67
CA ILE A 13 20.55 -10.00 7.24
C ILE A 13 20.38 -11.50 7.01
N GLU A 14 21.12 -12.35 7.73
CA GLU A 14 21.06 -13.80 7.54
C GLU A 14 19.69 -14.38 7.93
N GLU A 15 19.13 -13.90 9.04
CA GLU A 15 17.81 -14.34 9.50
C GLU A 15 16.70 -13.81 8.59
N GLU A 16 16.75 -12.53 8.23
CA GLU A 16 15.74 -11.93 7.36
C GLU A 16 15.78 -12.53 5.96
N ALA A 17 16.96 -12.86 5.42
CA ALA A 17 17.08 -13.57 4.16
C ALA A 17 16.41 -14.95 4.21
N ARG A 18 16.63 -15.71 5.29
CA ARG A 18 15.95 -17.02 5.48
C ARG A 18 14.44 -16.86 5.56
N ARG A 19 13.96 -15.88 6.32
CA ARG A 19 12.52 -15.61 6.48
C ARG A 19 11.90 -15.18 5.16
N PHE A 20 12.60 -14.36 4.37
CA PHE A 20 12.15 -13.90 3.06
C PHE A 20 12.04 -15.04 2.07
N GLU A 21 13.08 -15.87 1.99
CA GLU A 21 13.12 -17.04 1.11
C GLU A 21 12.02 -18.05 1.44
N SER A 22 11.80 -18.30 2.73
CA SER A 22 10.82 -19.27 3.19
C SER A 22 9.38 -18.74 3.23
N GLY A 23 9.17 -17.44 3.06
CA GLY A 23 7.86 -16.80 3.06
C GLY A 23 6.89 -17.45 2.07
N LYS A 24 5.65 -17.67 2.54
CA LYS A 24 4.51 -18.17 1.74
C LYS A 24 3.32 -17.22 1.87
N PRO A 25 2.58 -16.95 0.79
CA PRO A 25 2.48 -17.75 -0.44
C PRO A 25 3.53 -17.43 -1.52
N PHE A 26 4.21 -16.29 -1.37
CA PHE A 26 5.37 -15.86 -2.15
C PHE A 26 6.42 -15.28 -1.19
N ARG A 27 7.64 -15.03 -1.69
CA ARG A 27 8.77 -14.61 -0.86
C ARG A 27 8.45 -13.26 -0.20
N HIS A 28 8.41 -13.25 1.13
CA HIS A 28 8.09 -12.07 1.90
C HIS A 28 8.64 -12.17 3.32
N ILE A 29 8.81 -11.01 3.96
CA ILE A 29 9.05 -10.87 5.40
C ILE A 29 8.15 -9.80 6.00
N VAL A 30 7.86 -9.99 7.28
CA VAL A 30 7.25 -9.00 8.16
C VAL A 30 8.25 -8.68 9.25
N VAL A 31 8.70 -7.43 9.32
CA VAL A 31 9.67 -6.97 10.31
C VAL A 31 8.98 -5.96 11.21
N ASP A 32 8.90 -6.31 12.50
CA ASP A 32 8.47 -5.40 13.55
C ASP A 32 9.64 -4.52 13.99
N ASP A 33 9.30 -3.33 14.48
CA ASP A 33 10.25 -2.30 14.85
C ASP A 33 11.29 -1.98 13.74
N PHE A 34 10.83 -1.74 12.52
CA PHE A 34 11.72 -1.49 11.39
C PHE A 34 12.53 -0.20 11.55
N LEU A 35 11.88 0.88 11.98
CA LEU A 35 12.51 2.16 12.27
C LEU A 35 12.94 2.22 13.74
N ARG A 36 13.87 3.14 14.04
CA ARG A 36 14.16 3.50 15.43
C ARG A 36 12.89 4.02 16.10
N PRO A 37 12.58 3.61 17.35
CA PRO A 37 11.28 3.88 17.97
C PRO A 37 10.91 5.36 18.02
N GLU A 38 11.86 6.24 18.29
CA GLU A 38 11.67 7.69 18.34
C GLU A 38 11.26 8.22 16.97
N PHE A 39 12.00 7.84 15.93
CA PHE A 39 11.73 8.26 14.56
C PHE A 39 10.42 7.69 14.03
N ALA A 40 10.08 6.44 14.37
CA ALA A 40 8.78 5.85 14.02
C ALA A 40 7.61 6.71 14.53
N ARG A 41 7.68 7.16 15.80
CA ARG A 41 6.67 8.04 16.40
C ARG A 41 6.63 9.41 15.72
N GLU A 42 7.79 9.98 15.38
CA GLU A 42 7.86 11.24 14.64
C GLU A 42 7.20 11.13 13.27
N VAL A 43 7.44 10.05 12.53
CA VAL A 43 6.81 9.79 11.23
C VAL A 43 5.31 9.59 11.38
N CYS A 44 4.85 8.79 12.34
CA CYS A 44 3.41 8.55 12.57
C CYS A 44 2.68 9.88 12.85
N ARG A 45 3.22 10.72 13.72
CA ARG A 45 2.64 12.02 14.09
C ARG A 45 2.71 13.06 12.98
N ALA A 46 3.61 12.88 12.02
CA ALA A 46 3.74 13.78 10.89
C ALA A 46 2.71 13.51 9.79
N TYR A 47 2.01 12.36 9.81
CA TYR A 47 0.96 12.10 8.84
C TYR A 47 -0.22 13.07 9.03
N PRO A 48 -0.74 13.65 7.93
CA PRO A 48 -1.91 14.51 8.00
C PRO A 48 -3.15 13.72 8.40
N ALA A 49 -4.17 14.42 8.92
CA ALA A 49 -5.50 13.83 9.03
C ALA A 49 -6.06 13.51 7.64
N TYR A 50 -6.94 12.50 7.54
CA TYR A 50 -7.47 12.04 6.26
C TYR A 50 -8.14 13.16 5.45
N GLU A 51 -8.98 13.99 6.07
CA GLU A 51 -9.67 15.09 5.37
C GLU A 51 -8.71 16.20 4.90
N ASP A 52 -7.66 16.49 5.67
CA ASP A 52 -6.63 17.45 5.26
C ASP A 52 -5.86 16.90 4.06
N ALA A 53 -5.46 15.63 4.13
CA ALA A 53 -4.81 14.93 3.02
C ALA A 53 -5.72 14.89 1.79
N ARG A 54 -7.03 14.74 1.96
CA ARG A 54 -8.01 14.70 0.87
C ARG A 54 -8.11 16.04 0.17
N ALA A 55 -8.07 17.12 0.95
CA ALA A 55 -8.13 18.48 0.43
C ALA A 55 -6.84 18.88 -0.29
N SER A 56 -5.69 18.33 0.11
CA SER A 56 -4.38 18.65 -0.46
C SER A 56 -3.87 17.65 -1.50
N SER A 57 -4.42 16.43 -1.56
CA SER A 57 -3.99 15.38 -2.47
C SER A 57 -4.53 15.59 -3.87
N GLU A 58 -3.66 15.34 -4.86
CA GLU A 58 -4.04 15.30 -6.27
C GLU A 58 -4.81 14.02 -6.64
N ARG A 59 -4.78 12.98 -5.78
CA ARG A 59 -5.28 11.64 -6.11
C ARG A 59 -6.03 10.97 -4.96
N GLU A 60 -7.35 11.00 -5.07
CA GLU A 60 -8.28 10.16 -4.31
C GLU A 60 -8.84 9.06 -5.22
N PHE A 61 -8.62 7.80 -4.85
CA PHE A 61 -9.16 6.66 -5.58
C PHE A 61 -10.59 6.35 -5.14
N LYS A 62 -11.51 6.27 -6.12
CA LYS A 62 -12.96 6.06 -5.91
C LYS A 62 -13.49 4.88 -6.73
N ALA A 63 -12.60 4.07 -7.29
CA ALA A 63 -12.99 2.90 -8.07
C ALA A 63 -13.60 1.85 -7.13
N ALA A 64 -14.42 0.95 -7.67
CA ALA A 64 -15.02 -0.11 -6.88
C ALA A 64 -13.97 -1.01 -6.20
N ASN A 65 -12.83 -1.20 -6.87
CA ASN A 65 -11.75 -2.07 -6.40
C ASN A 65 -10.71 -1.35 -5.52
N GLU A 66 -10.72 -0.02 -5.50
CA GLU A 66 -9.83 0.82 -4.71
C GLU A 66 -10.62 2.06 -4.29
N TYR A 67 -11.14 2.01 -3.07
CA TYR A 67 -12.17 2.93 -2.60
C TYR A 67 -11.66 3.78 -1.43
N HIS A 68 -11.83 5.10 -1.52
CA HIS A 68 -11.47 6.10 -0.51
C HIS A 68 -10.04 5.92 0.01
N LYS A 69 -9.11 5.67 -0.93
CA LYS A 69 -7.68 5.70 -0.67
C LYS A 69 -7.13 7.03 -1.17
N ILE A 70 -6.45 7.74 -0.28
CA ILE A 70 -5.69 8.93 -0.64
C ILE A 70 -4.26 8.51 -0.92
N GLN A 71 -3.66 9.09 -1.95
CA GLN A 71 -2.25 8.91 -2.28
C GLN A 71 -1.56 10.27 -2.42
N ILE A 72 -0.39 10.40 -1.78
CA ILE A 72 0.49 11.57 -1.92
C ILE A 72 1.86 11.06 -2.37
N VAL A 73 2.27 11.44 -3.58
CA VAL A 73 3.52 10.98 -4.23
C VAL A 73 4.57 12.08 -4.35
N ASP A 74 4.15 13.34 -4.33
CA ASP A 74 5.06 14.48 -4.42
C ASP A 74 5.86 14.59 -3.13
N SER A 75 7.11 14.15 -3.20
CA SER A 75 8.03 14.16 -2.06
C SER A 75 8.41 15.57 -1.59
N SER A 76 8.18 16.60 -2.40
CA SER A 76 8.48 17.99 -2.02
C SER A 76 7.52 18.54 -0.96
N ILE A 77 6.33 17.95 -0.83
CA ILE A 77 5.32 18.32 0.17
C ILE A 77 5.27 17.35 1.35
N PHE A 78 6.16 16.34 1.39
CA PHE A 78 6.25 15.45 2.53
C PHE A 78 6.68 16.24 3.78
N PRO A 79 5.96 16.07 4.91
CA PRO A 79 6.43 16.54 6.21
C PRO A 79 7.86 16.05 6.47
N GLU A 80 8.67 16.83 7.18
CA GLU A 80 10.10 16.55 7.34
C GLU A 80 10.42 15.10 7.79
N PRO A 81 9.77 14.51 8.81
CA PRO A 81 10.02 13.12 9.17
C PRO A 81 9.71 12.13 8.04
N VAL A 82 8.65 12.37 7.27
CA VAL A 82 8.27 11.53 6.12
C VAL A 82 9.26 11.69 4.96
N ARG A 83 9.78 12.91 4.73
CA ARG A 83 10.86 13.14 3.75
C ARG A 83 12.14 12.40 4.15
N LEU A 84 12.50 12.43 5.43
CA LEU A 84 13.67 11.68 5.93
C LEU A 84 13.49 10.17 5.81
N LEU A 85 12.26 9.66 6.04
CA LEU A 85 11.91 8.26 5.79
C LEU A 85 12.08 7.93 4.30
N SER A 86 11.53 8.77 3.42
CA SER A 86 11.68 8.64 1.96
C SER A 86 13.15 8.55 1.54
N GLU A 87 14.00 9.42 2.09
CA GLU A 87 15.46 9.40 1.83
C GLU A 87 16.14 8.15 2.39
N ALA A 88 15.74 7.67 3.56
CA ALA A 88 16.24 6.43 4.15
C ALA A 88 15.88 5.22 3.27
N LEU A 89 14.64 5.18 2.76
CA LEU A 89 14.15 4.11 1.89
C LEU A 89 14.79 4.08 0.49
N GLN A 90 15.43 5.18 0.09
CA GLN A 90 16.16 5.30 -1.16
C GLN A 90 17.68 5.27 -0.96
N SER A 91 18.15 5.16 0.28
CA SER A 91 19.57 5.18 0.61
C SER A 91 20.30 3.98 0.01
N ARG A 92 21.56 4.18 -0.36
CA ARG A 92 22.41 3.11 -0.89
C ARG A 92 22.53 1.95 0.10
N GLU A 93 22.65 2.27 1.38
CA GLU A 93 22.75 1.30 2.46
C GLU A 93 21.50 0.41 2.56
N LEU A 94 20.29 0.97 2.37
CA LEU A 94 19.09 0.15 2.29
C LEU A 94 19.11 -0.73 1.06
N LEU A 95 19.45 -0.19 -0.11
CA LEU A 95 19.45 -0.94 -1.36
C LEU A 95 20.42 -2.12 -1.31
N GLU A 96 21.60 -1.94 -0.72
CA GLU A 96 22.57 -3.00 -0.46
C GLU A 96 21.99 -4.04 0.53
N THR A 97 21.38 -3.58 1.63
CA THR A 97 20.73 -4.48 2.62
C THR A 97 19.59 -5.31 1.99
N LEU A 98 18.73 -4.67 1.18
CA LEU A 98 17.65 -5.36 0.48
C LEU A 98 18.20 -6.36 -0.54
N THR A 99 19.27 -5.99 -1.26
CA THR A 99 19.95 -6.89 -2.19
C THR A 99 20.42 -8.16 -1.49
N GLU A 100 21.04 -8.02 -0.31
CA GLU A 100 21.50 -9.17 0.48
C GLU A 100 20.34 -10.03 1.02
N ILE A 101 19.27 -9.39 1.53
CA ILE A 101 18.10 -10.10 2.07
C ILE A 101 17.34 -10.85 0.97
N THR A 102 17.11 -10.20 -0.18
CA THR A 102 16.23 -10.74 -1.21
C THR A 102 16.96 -11.53 -2.30
N GLY A 103 18.28 -11.38 -2.40
CA GLY A 103 19.11 -11.97 -3.46
C GLY A 103 18.81 -11.37 -4.84
N ILE A 104 18.26 -10.16 -4.90
CA ILE A 104 17.94 -9.46 -6.16
C ILE A 104 19.02 -8.39 -6.34
N PRO A 105 19.87 -8.48 -7.37
CA PRO A 105 20.94 -7.51 -7.57
C PRO A 105 20.43 -6.20 -8.20
N ASP A 106 21.24 -5.16 -8.11
CA ASP A 106 21.07 -3.89 -8.85
C ASP A 106 19.68 -3.24 -8.69
N ILE A 107 19.14 -3.32 -7.48
CA ILE A 107 17.83 -2.77 -7.13
C ILE A 107 17.88 -1.24 -7.18
N LEU A 108 16.88 -0.66 -7.84
CA LEU A 108 16.66 0.79 -7.94
C LEU A 108 15.36 1.15 -7.24
N ALA A 109 15.39 2.14 -6.33
CA ALA A 109 14.19 2.69 -5.74
C ALA A 109 13.45 3.59 -6.74
N ASP A 110 12.11 3.54 -6.75
CA ASP A 110 11.28 4.52 -7.46
C ASP A 110 11.14 5.80 -6.64
N SER A 111 11.86 6.84 -7.06
CA SER A 111 11.81 8.18 -6.46
C SER A 111 10.55 8.97 -6.83
N GLY A 112 9.82 8.55 -7.87
CA GLY A 112 8.56 9.15 -8.29
C GLY A 112 7.34 8.60 -7.57
N TYR A 113 7.51 7.54 -6.77
CA TYR A 113 6.46 6.89 -5.99
C TYR A 113 5.22 6.54 -6.81
N CYS A 114 5.39 6.05 -8.04
CA CYS A 114 4.26 5.63 -8.86
C CYS A 114 3.52 4.47 -8.17
N GLY A 115 2.28 4.73 -7.75
CA GLY A 115 1.49 3.78 -6.95
C GLY A 115 1.91 3.65 -5.47
N GLY A 116 2.96 4.36 -5.04
CA GLY A 116 3.51 4.35 -3.67
C GLY A 116 3.32 5.69 -2.96
N GLY A 117 4.27 6.04 -2.08
CA GLY A 117 4.27 7.27 -1.30
C GLY A 117 3.43 7.14 -0.03
N MET A 118 2.84 8.26 0.43
CA MET A 118 1.95 8.25 1.58
C MET A 118 0.56 7.76 1.15
N HIS A 119 0.01 6.79 1.89
CA HIS A 119 -1.36 6.35 1.74
C HIS A 119 -2.15 6.53 3.03
N LEU A 120 -3.40 6.97 2.89
CA LEU A 120 -4.36 7.07 3.98
C LEU A 120 -5.67 6.42 3.54
N MET A 121 -6.27 5.62 4.42
CA MET A 121 -7.53 4.92 4.18
C MET A 121 -8.43 5.05 5.42
N GLU A 122 -9.57 5.72 5.29
CA GLU A 122 -10.55 5.89 6.36
C GLU A 122 -11.51 4.69 6.47
N THR A 123 -12.49 4.77 7.38
CA THR A 123 -13.54 3.75 7.48
C THR A 123 -14.29 3.55 6.16
N GLY A 124 -14.48 2.29 5.76
CA GLY A 124 -15.11 1.92 4.50
C GLY A 124 -14.14 1.84 3.31
N SER A 125 -12.90 2.27 3.47
CA SER A 125 -11.88 2.12 2.43
C SER A 125 -11.39 0.67 2.33
N HIS A 126 -11.02 0.25 1.12
CA HIS A 126 -10.48 -1.07 0.84
C HIS A 126 -9.63 -1.09 -0.44
N LEU A 127 -8.84 -2.14 -0.59
CA LEU A 127 -8.14 -2.45 -1.82
C LEU A 127 -8.36 -3.94 -2.13
N ASP A 128 -9.07 -4.20 -3.23
CA ASP A 128 -9.38 -5.56 -3.64
C ASP A 128 -8.11 -6.36 -3.91
N LEU A 129 -8.26 -7.69 -3.94
CA LEU A 129 -7.13 -8.55 -4.26
C LEU A 129 -6.57 -8.21 -5.64
N HIS A 130 -5.26 -8.08 -5.71
CA HIS A 130 -4.58 -7.77 -6.95
C HIS A 130 -3.16 -8.31 -6.97
N VAL A 131 -2.64 -8.40 -8.19
CA VAL A 131 -1.20 -8.34 -8.45
C VAL A 131 -0.91 -6.94 -8.97
N ASP A 132 0.10 -6.33 -8.38
CA ASP A 132 0.61 -5.02 -8.76
C ASP A 132 1.00 -4.97 -10.24
N PHE A 133 0.89 -3.77 -10.84
CA PHE A 133 1.56 -3.53 -12.12
C PHE A 133 3.07 -3.75 -11.95
N ASN A 134 3.69 -4.33 -12.96
CA ASN A 134 5.03 -4.89 -12.88
C ASN A 134 6.11 -4.07 -13.59
N HIS A 135 5.79 -2.86 -14.05
CA HIS A 135 6.70 -1.99 -14.78
C HIS A 135 6.41 -0.51 -14.51
N LEU A 136 7.45 0.31 -14.38
CA LEU A 136 7.31 1.77 -14.28
C LEU A 136 7.32 2.42 -15.67
N ASP A 137 8.16 1.88 -16.55
CA ASP A 137 8.27 2.21 -17.98
C ASP A 137 8.72 0.94 -18.75
N GLU A 138 9.09 1.07 -20.02
CA GLU A 138 9.53 -0.07 -20.84
C GLU A 138 10.87 -0.70 -20.39
N ARG A 139 11.55 -0.15 -19.39
CA ARG A 139 12.94 -0.50 -19.01
C ARG A 139 13.12 -0.84 -17.54
N LEU A 140 12.12 -0.61 -16.71
CA LEU A 140 12.17 -0.85 -15.26
C LEU A 140 11.12 -1.87 -14.84
N TYR A 141 11.57 -3.04 -14.40
CA TYR A 141 10.74 -4.15 -13.95
C TYR A 141 10.63 -4.15 -12.42
N ARG A 142 9.41 -4.10 -11.89
CA ARG A 142 9.17 -4.09 -10.44
C ARG A 142 9.57 -5.43 -9.85
N ARG A 143 10.35 -5.39 -8.78
CA ARG A 143 10.91 -6.56 -8.09
C ARG A 143 10.42 -6.68 -6.67
N LEU A 144 10.34 -5.57 -5.95
CA LEU A 144 10.01 -5.56 -4.52
C LEU A 144 8.99 -4.49 -4.19
N ASN A 145 8.17 -4.84 -3.20
CA ASN A 145 7.23 -3.98 -2.53
C ASN A 145 7.63 -3.84 -1.07
N ILE A 146 7.66 -2.59 -0.60
CA ILE A 146 7.80 -2.26 0.82
C ILE A 146 6.56 -1.48 1.24
N ILE A 147 5.91 -1.93 2.30
CA ILE A 147 4.77 -1.27 2.93
C ILE A 147 5.08 -1.11 4.40
N LEU A 148 5.33 0.12 4.84
CA LEU A 148 5.53 0.46 6.25
C LEU A 148 4.21 0.97 6.84
N TYR A 149 3.80 0.39 7.96
CA TYR A 149 2.60 0.78 8.70
C TYR A 149 2.90 1.83 9.76
N LEU A 150 2.00 2.82 9.87
CA LEU A 150 2.19 4.02 10.68
C LEU A 150 0.95 4.32 11.55
N ASN A 151 0.33 3.25 12.07
CA ASN A 151 -0.95 3.30 12.78
C ASN A 151 -0.74 3.09 14.27
N GLU A 152 -0.43 4.17 14.99
CA GLU A 152 -0.36 4.14 16.45
C GLU A 152 -1.74 3.73 17.01
N ASP A 153 -1.73 2.88 18.04
CA ASP A 153 -2.94 2.42 18.73
C ASP A 153 -4.00 1.72 17.86
N TRP A 154 -3.60 1.10 16.73
CA TRP A 154 -4.52 0.32 15.89
C TRP A 154 -5.09 -0.87 16.67
N GLN A 155 -6.43 -0.95 16.75
CA GLN A 155 -7.11 -1.99 17.52
C GLN A 155 -7.48 -3.20 16.68
N GLU A 156 -7.50 -4.37 17.32
CA GLU A 156 -8.05 -5.58 16.72
C GLU A 156 -9.52 -5.36 16.31
N GLY A 157 -9.89 -5.82 15.12
CA GLY A 157 -11.24 -5.67 14.58
C GLY A 157 -11.51 -4.36 13.82
N TRP A 158 -10.55 -3.43 13.76
CA TRP A 158 -10.63 -2.26 12.87
C TRP A 158 -10.30 -2.56 11.40
N GLY A 159 -9.99 -3.82 11.08
CA GLY A 159 -9.68 -4.27 9.73
C GLY A 159 -8.42 -3.60 9.18
N GLY A 160 -8.41 -3.36 7.86
CA GLY A 160 -7.22 -2.82 7.18
C GLY A 160 -6.05 -3.79 7.09
N ASP A 161 -6.24 -5.07 7.42
CA ASP A 161 -5.20 -6.07 7.28
C ASP A 161 -4.80 -6.25 5.82
N LEU A 162 -3.51 -6.52 5.60
CA LEU A 162 -3.01 -6.97 4.30
C LEU A 162 -3.13 -8.49 4.23
N ASP A 163 -3.95 -8.97 3.31
CA ASP A 163 -4.01 -10.38 2.98
C ASP A 163 -2.94 -10.74 1.94
N LEU A 164 -2.25 -11.87 2.12
CA LEU A 164 -1.40 -12.50 1.12
C LEU A 164 -2.04 -13.84 0.72
N TRP A 165 -2.40 -13.97 -0.56
CA TRP A 165 -3.13 -15.13 -1.09
C TRP A 165 -2.25 -16.01 -1.96
N ASP A 166 -2.58 -17.29 -1.99
CA ASP A 166 -1.97 -18.22 -2.94
C ASP A 166 -2.20 -17.78 -4.39
N GLY A 167 -1.38 -18.30 -5.30
CA GLY A 167 -1.40 -17.87 -6.69
C GLY A 167 -2.71 -18.18 -7.42
N ASP A 168 -3.56 -19.06 -6.89
CA ASP A 168 -4.88 -19.42 -7.44
C ASP A 168 -6.04 -18.66 -6.78
N VAL A 169 -5.76 -17.84 -5.76
CA VAL A 169 -6.76 -17.10 -4.97
C VAL A 169 -7.82 -18.04 -4.35
N LYS A 170 -7.37 -19.17 -3.82
CA LYS A 170 -8.17 -20.17 -3.09
C LYS A 170 -8.04 -20.01 -1.59
N GLU A 171 -6.86 -19.64 -1.11
CA GLU A 171 -6.56 -19.57 0.32
C GLU A 171 -5.76 -18.30 0.67
N CYS A 172 -6.20 -17.64 1.74
CA CYS A 172 -5.43 -16.57 2.38
C CYS A 172 -4.37 -17.21 3.27
N ALA A 173 -3.14 -17.30 2.76
CA ALA A 173 -2.05 -17.97 3.44
C ALA A 173 -1.45 -17.13 4.58
N HIS A 174 -1.54 -15.81 4.49
CA HIS A 174 -1.02 -14.92 5.53
C HIS A 174 -1.84 -13.63 5.64
N VAL A 175 -1.95 -13.11 6.86
CA VAL A 175 -2.66 -11.86 7.17
C VAL A 175 -1.75 -10.99 8.02
N VAL A 176 -1.52 -9.75 7.59
CA VAL A 176 -0.66 -8.81 8.30
C VAL A 176 -1.46 -7.63 8.82
N ALA A 177 -1.57 -7.53 10.14
CA ALA A 177 -2.21 -6.39 10.80
C ALA A 177 -1.38 -5.11 10.60
N PRO A 178 -2.01 -3.94 10.39
CA PRO A 178 -1.33 -2.70 10.03
C PRO A 178 -0.77 -1.97 11.27
N VAL A 179 -0.01 -2.67 12.12
CA VAL A 179 0.53 -2.12 13.38
C VAL A 179 1.66 -1.12 13.11
N ALA A 180 1.71 0.00 13.84
CA ALA A 180 2.80 0.98 13.70
C ALA A 180 4.21 0.35 13.76
N ASN A 181 5.11 0.88 12.92
CA ASN A 181 6.51 0.46 12.82
C ASN A 181 6.74 -0.99 12.34
N ARG A 182 5.69 -1.64 11.82
CA ARG A 182 5.80 -2.90 11.08
C ARG A 182 5.99 -2.61 9.61
N VAL A 183 6.95 -3.28 8.98
CA VAL A 183 7.13 -3.27 7.53
C VAL A 183 6.85 -4.65 6.95
N VAL A 184 6.21 -4.69 5.78
CA VAL A 184 6.12 -5.88 4.94
C VAL A 184 6.97 -5.65 3.71
N ILE A 185 7.85 -6.60 3.43
CA ILE A 185 8.70 -6.61 2.24
C ILE A 185 8.39 -7.87 1.46
N PHE A 186 8.01 -7.77 0.20
CA PHE A 186 7.65 -8.93 -0.62
C PHE A 186 8.04 -8.75 -2.07
N ASN A 187 8.26 -9.87 -2.77
CA ASN A 187 8.56 -9.83 -4.20
C ASN A 187 7.30 -9.62 -5.04
N THR A 188 7.43 -8.83 -6.11
CA THR A 188 6.39 -8.66 -7.12
C THR A 188 6.59 -9.74 -8.19
N VAL A 189 5.69 -10.72 -8.23
CA VAL A 189 5.70 -11.81 -9.23
C VAL A 189 4.29 -11.97 -9.82
N PRO A 190 4.10 -12.61 -10.99
CA PRO A 190 2.79 -12.69 -11.66
C PRO A 190 1.64 -13.25 -10.82
N ARG A 191 1.94 -13.92 -9.71
CA ARG A 191 0.97 -14.58 -8.82
C ARG A 191 1.06 -14.12 -7.36
N SER A 192 1.67 -12.95 -7.10
CA SER A 192 1.75 -12.37 -5.75
C SER A 192 0.45 -11.65 -5.37
N PHE A 193 -0.65 -12.38 -5.27
CA PHE A 193 -1.96 -11.80 -4.95
C PHE A 193 -2.00 -11.29 -3.51
N HIS A 194 -2.39 -10.03 -3.37
CA HIS A 194 -2.54 -9.38 -2.08
C HIS A 194 -3.62 -8.30 -2.12
N GLY A 195 -4.12 -7.88 -0.95
CA GLY A 195 -5.16 -6.85 -0.88
C GLY A 195 -5.40 -6.38 0.54
N VAL A 196 -6.04 -5.22 0.67
CA VAL A 196 -6.33 -4.60 1.97
C VAL A 196 -7.79 -4.84 2.31
N ARG A 197 -8.04 -5.47 3.46
CA ARG A 197 -9.40 -5.65 3.99
C ARG A 197 -10.05 -4.30 4.30
N ASN A 198 -11.38 -4.28 4.31
CA ASN A 198 -12.14 -3.09 4.67
C ASN A 198 -11.65 -2.52 6.00
N VAL A 199 -11.41 -1.21 6.01
CA VAL A 199 -11.09 -0.46 7.21
C VAL A 199 -12.40 -0.14 7.94
N THR A 200 -12.44 -0.33 9.25
CA THR A 200 -13.60 -0.12 10.12
C THR A 200 -13.23 0.63 11.40
N CYS A 201 -12.19 1.45 11.35
CA CYS A 201 -11.74 2.28 12.46
C CYS A 201 -12.71 3.45 12.74
N PRO A 202 -12.62 4.10 13.92
CA PRO A 202 -13.32 5.35 14.21
C PRO A 202 -12.97 6.47 13.21
N ALA A 203 -13.84 7.48 13.11
CA ALA A 203 -13.74 8.55 12.11
C ALA A 203 -12.53 9.49 12.29
N ASP A 204 -11.95 9.54 13.49
CA ASP A 204 -10.72 10.28 13.81
C ASP A 204 -9.45 9.46 13.57
N HIS A 205 -9.58 8.22 13.07
CA HIS A 205 -8.47 7.34 12.73
C HIS A 205 -8.45 7.06 11.22
N SER A 206 -7.26 6.75 10.71
CA SER A 206 -7.09 6.26 9.35
C SER A 206 -5.95 5.26 9.30
N ARG A 207 -6.05 4.29 8.38
CA ARG A 207 -4.99 3.34 8.09
C ARG A 207 -3.96 4.02 7.20
N ASN A 208 -2.84 4.39 7.80
CA ASN A 208 -1.68 5.04 7.24
C ASN A 208 -0.59 4.04 6.87
N THR A 209 -0.07 4.20 5.66
CA THR A 209 1.14 3.49 5.22
C THR A 209 2.06 4.41 4.44
N PHE A 210 3.35 4.09 4.45
CA PHE A 210 4.29 4.57 3.44
C PHE A 210 4.69 3.39 2.55
N ALA A 211 4.48 3.52 1.24
CA ALA A 211 4.80 2.47 0.27
C ALA A 211 5.96 2.90 -0.63
N SER A 212 6.93 2.00 -0.84
CA SER A 212 8.03 2.21 -1.77
C SER A 212 8.27 0.95 -2.58
N PHE A 213 8.59 1.13 -3.85
CA PHE A 213 8.74 0.03 -4.80
C PHE A 213 10.11 0.09 -5.44
N TYR A 214 10.60 -1.09 -5.78
CA TYR A 214 11.96 -1.23 -6.26
C TYR A 214 12.02 -2.08 -7.51
N TYR A 215 12.94 -1.71 -8.40
CA TYR A 215 12.97 -2.14 -9.78
C TYR A 215 14.35 -2.62 -10.18
N THR A 216 14.43 -3.45 -11.23
CA THR A 216 15.66 -3.76 -11.95
C THR A 216 15.54 -3.36 -13.41
N LYS A 217 16.66 -3.04 -14.05
CA LYS A 217 16.73 -2.90 -15.51
C LYS A 217 16.71 -4.25 -16.22
N GLU A 218 17.23 -5.26 -15.55
CA GLU A 218 17.18 -6.64 -16.05
C GLU A 218 15.77 -7.21 -15.92
N VAL A 219 15.39 -7.98 -16.93
CA VAL A 219 14.12 -8.70 -16.98
C VAL A 219 14.12 -9.75 -15.86
N PRO A 220 13.08 -9.80 -15.01
CA PRO A 220 13.01 -10.80 -13.95
C PRO A 220 12.85 -12.21 -14.55
N PRO A 221 13.42 -13.25 -13.94
CA PRO A 221 13.22 -14.65 -14.38
C PRO A 221 11.75 -15.06 -14.48
N GLU A 222 10.89 -14.46 -13.65
CA GLU A 222 9.45 -14.69 -13.59
C GLU A 222 8.66 -13.91 -14.66
N TRP A 223 9.33 -13.19 -15.56
CA TRP A 223 8.68 -12.42 -16.62
C TRP A 223 8.08 -13.32 -17.69
N GLU A 224 6.77 -13.17 -17.92
CA GLU A 224 6.03 -13.95 -18.91
C GLU A 224 5.90 -13.26 -20.28
N GLY A 225 6.68 -12.19 -20.52
CA GLY A 225 6.70 -11.51 -21.82
C GLY A 225 5.58 -10.48 -22.03
N LYS A 226 4.82 -10.12 -20.99
CA LYS A 226 3.69 -9.19 -21.08
C LYS A 226 3.78 -8.08 -20.04
N PHE A 227 3.68 -6.85 -20.52
CA PHE A 227 3.41 -5.69 -19.66
C PHE A 227 1.97 -5.76 -19.17
N GLU A 228 1.82 -6.03 -17.88
CA GLU A 228 0.52 -6.12 -17.24
C GLU A 228 0.35 -4.94 -16.30
N GLY A 229 -0.79 -4.24 -16.43
CA GLY A 229 -1.27 -3.35 -15.39
C GLY A 229 -1.73 -4.15 -14.17
N THR A 230 -2.29 -3.48 -13.17
CA THR A 230 -2.84 -4.15 -12.00
C THR A 230 -3.85 -5.23 -12.38
N VAL A 231 -3.58 -6.48 -11.98
CA VAL A 231 -4.44 -7.64 -12.24
C VAL A 231 -5.33 -7.85 -11.01
N TRP A 232 -6.63 -7.66 -11.17
CA TRP A 232 -7.59 -7.81 -10.06
C TRP A 232 -8.11 -9.23 -9.92
N ALA A 233 -8.26 -9.68 -8.69
CA ALA A 233 -8.92 -10.92 -8.30
C ALA A 233 -9.95 -10.62 -7.21
N ARG A 234 -10.77 -11.62 -6.88
CA ARG A 234 -11.82 -11.51 -5.86
C ARG A 234 -11.58 -12.50 -4.76
N ARG A 235 -11.82 -12.10 -3.51
CA ARG A 235 -11.76 -13.05 -2.40
C ARG A 235 -12.92 -14.05 -2.56
N PRO A 236 -12.70 -15.36 -2.33
CA PRO A 236 -13.78 -16.33 -2.23
C PRO A 236 -14.89 -15.84 -1.28
N GLY A 237 -16.13 -15.80 -1.78
CA GLY A 237 -17.30 -15.38 -1.00
C GLY A 237 -17.67 -13.88 -1.09
N GLU A 238 -16.83 -13.02 -1.68
CA GLU A 238 -17.22 -11.63 -1.97
C GLU A 238 -18.35 -11.61 -3.01
N ARG A 239 -19.48 -10.96 -2.72
CA ARG A 239 -20.58 -10.79 -3.67
C ARG A 239 -20.25 -9.66 -4.64
N ARG A 240 -20.68 -9.81 -5.90
CA ARG A 240 -20.52 -8.76 -6.92
C ARG A 240 -21.39 -7.58 -6.49
N LEU A 241 -20.80 -6.47 -6.06
CA LEU A 241 -21.50 -5.19 -6.20
C LEU A 241 -21.69 -5.02 -7.71
N MET A 242 -22.94 -4.91 -8.18
CA MET A 242 -23.14 -4.60 -9.59
C MET A 242 -22.43 -3.29 -9.87
N GLU A 243 -21.39 -3.32 -10.71
CA GLU A 243 -20.93 -2.10 -11.37
C GLU A 243 -22.13 -1.56 -12.12
N VAL A 244 -22.76 -0.51 -11.59
CA VAL A 244 -23.72 0.25 -12.37
C VAL A 244 -22.85 1.01 -13.36
N PRO A 245 -22.92 0.72 -14.68
CA PRO A 245 -22.13 1.46 -15.66
C PRO A 245 -22.37 2.95 -15.45
N GLU A 246 -21.33 3.79 -15.48
CA GLU A 246 -21.49 5.25 -15.30
C GLU A 246 -22.59 5.85 -16.20
N ARG A 247 -22.82 5.24 -17.36
CA ARG A 247 -23.90 5.60 -18.30
C ARG A 247 -25.30 5.44 -17.69
N LEU A 248 -25.52 4.45 -16.83
CA LEU A 248 -26.77 4.22 -16.11
C LEU A 248 -26.93 5.18 -14.91
N LEU A 249 -25.84 5.60 -14.27
CA LEU A 249 -25.84 6.68 -13.26
C LEU A 249 -26.18 8.04 -13.88
N LYS A 250 -25.69 8.30 -15.10
CA LYS A 250 -26.02 9.51 -15.89
C LYS A 250 -27.43 9.47 -16.50
N ALA A 251 -28.10 8.32 -16.50
CA ALA A 251 -29.44 8.12 -17.05
C ALA A 251 -30.55 8.17 -16.00
N ILE A 252 -30.27 8.61 -14.76
CA ILE A 252 -31.34 8.90 -13.79
C ILE A 252 -32.08 10.16 -14.27
N PRO A 253 -33.37 10.07 -14.65
CA PRO A 253 -34.12 11.23 -15.10
C PRO A 253 -34.13 12.28 -13.98
N THR A 254 -33.97 13.55 -14.35
CA THR A 254 -33.97 14.71 -13.43
C THR A 254 -35.21 14.79 -12.53
N THR A 255 -36.27 14.03 -12.84
CA THR A 255 -37.49 13.88 -12.05
C THR A 255 -37.27 13.18 -10.71
N LEU A 256 -36.36 12.20 -10.60
CA LEU A 256 -36.04 11.53 -9.32
C LEU A 256 -35.21 12.42 -8.37
N ARG A 257 -34.50 13.42 -8.90
CA ARG A 257 -33.74 14.40 -8.09
C ARG A 257 -34.64 15.38 -7.33
N LYS A 258 -35.89 15.59 -7.80
CA LYS A 258 -36.88 16.43 -7.13
C LYS A 258 -37.65 15.70 -6.01
N ALA A 259 -37.79 14.37 -6.09
CA ALA A 259 -38.45 13.59 -5.04
C ALA A 259 -37.65 13.57 -3.72
N LYS A 260 -36.31 13.59 -3.78
CA LYS A 260 -35.46 13.63 -2.58
C LYS A 260 -35.51 14.97 -1.83
N ARG A 261 -35.71 16.10 -2.53
CA ARG A 261 -35.88 17.42 -1.91
C ARG A 261 -37.27 17.64 -1.29
N ALA A 262 -38.32 16.97 -1.78
CA ALA A 262 -39.66 17.07 -1.20
C ALA A 262 -39.83 16.26 0.10
N LEU A 263 -39.03 15.20 0.30
CA LEU A 263 -39.04 14.39 1.52
C LEU A 263 -38.10 14.91 2.63
N GLN A 264 -37.13 15.76 2.31
CA GLN A 264 -36.23 16.39 3.29
C GLN A 264 -36.68 17.80 3.74
N GLY A 265 -37.80 18.32 3.20
CA GLY A 265 -38.38 19.61 3.57
C GLY A 265 -39.67 19.53 4.41
N ARG A 266 -39.97 18.36 4.99
CA ARG A 266 -41.11 18.13 5.89
C ARG A 266 -40.66 17.32 7.10
N ASN A 267 -39.83 17.94 7.94
CA ASN A 267 -39.71 17.69 9.38
C ASN A 267 -38.65 18.68 9.92
N GLY A 268 -39.13 19.78 10.52
CA GLY A 268 -38.32 20.80 11.19
C GLY A 268 -38.07 22.04 10.36
#